data_AF-A0A4V2B2I7-F1
#
_entry.id   AF-A0A4V2B2I7-F1
#
_cell.length_a   1.000
_cell.length_b   1.000
_cell.length_c   1.000
_cell.angle_alpha   90.00
_cell.angle_beta   90.00
_cell.angle_gamma   90.00
#
_symmetry.space_group_name_H-M   'P 1'
#
loop_
_entity.id
_entity.type
_entity.pdbx_description
1 polymer ?
#
loop_
_entity_poly.entity_id
_entity_poly.type
_entity_poly.pdbx_seq_one_letter_code
_entity_poly.pdbx_strand_id
1 'polypeptide(L)'
;MSASNMTVEVEYLRDFLADELGSYTNVKIQTVLPSTTQRSLDLVQDYDPQSSDVHTRYGVRVRTGAREFFFPVSWVHDKQMQLIQDQARDAREYLEWKGGKID
;
A
#
# COMPACT_ATOMS: atom_id res chain seq x y z
N MET A 1 16.97 -16.40 -1.10
CA MET A 1 16.40 -15.71 -2.28
C MET A 1 16.66 -14.22 -2.11
N SER A 2 17.28 -13.62 -3.11
CA SER A 2 18.03 -12.36 -2.98
C SER A 2 17.13 -11.15 -2.78
N ALA A 3 17.50 -10.25 -1.85
CA ALA A 3 16.82 -8.98 -1.58
C ALA A 3 16.54 -8.14 -2.84
N SER A 4 17.31 -8.34 -3.91
CA SER A 4 17.13 -7.74 -5.24
C SER A 4 15.75 -7.98 -5.86
N ASN A 5 15.14 -9.15 -5.64
CA ASN A 5 13.85 -9.46 -6.26
C ASN A 5 12.69 -8.69 -5.58
N MET A 6 12.76 -8.55 -4.25
CA MET A 6 11.77 -7.81 -3.49
C MET A 6 11.80 -6.31 -3.81
N THR A 7 12.98 -5.74 -4.06
CA THR A 7 13.11 -4.34 -4.48
C THR A 7 12.43 -4.11 -5.83
N VAL A 8 12.64 -5.01 -6.81
CA VAL A 8 11.99 -4.91 -8.12
C VAL A 8 10.46 -5.03 -8.01
N GLU A 9 9.96 -5.96 -7.20
CA GLU A 9 8.52 -6.16 -7.00
C GLU A 9 7.85 -4.95 -6.33
N VAL A 10 8.52 -4.30 -5.37
CA VAL A 10 7.97 -3.11 -4.72
C VAL A 10 8.02 -1.87 -5.62
N GLU A 11 9.07 -1.75 -6.44
CA GLU A 11 9.19 -0.67 -7.42
C GLU A 11 8.11 -0.82 -8.49
N TYR A 12 7.91 -2.03 -9.01
CA TYR A 12 6.81 -2.33 -9.92
C TYR A 12 5.45 -1.96 -9.33
N LEU A 13 5.19 -2.35 -8.08
CA LEU A 13 3.93 -2.03 -7.39
C LEU A 13 3.76 -0.53 -7.20
N ARG A 14 4.83 0.18 -6.85
CA ARG A 14 4.82 1.63 -6.69
C ARG A 14 4.52 2.34 -8.02
N ASP A 15 5.19 1.93 -9.09
CA ASP A 15 5.02 2.52 -10.42
C ASP A 15 3.62 2.25 -10.97
N PHE A 16 3.12 1.02 -10.81
CA PHE A 16 1.74 0.67 -11.14
C PHE A 16 0.73 1.56 -10.41
N LEU A 17 0.87 1.72 -9.09
CA LEU A 17 -0.04 2.56 -8.31
C LEU A 17 0.11 4.06 -8.64
N ALA A 18 1.31 4.50 -9.03
CA ALA A 18 1.55 5.87 -9.46
C ALA A 18 0.91 6.15 -10.83
N ASP A 19 0.93 5.19 -11.76
CA ASP A 19 0.22 5.31 -13.03
C ASP A 19 -1.31 5.31 -12.80
N GLU A 20 -1.81 4.39 -11.98
CA GLU A 20 -3.24 4.20 -11.76
C GLU A 20 -3.90 5.31 -10.92
N LEU A 21 -3.16 5.91 -9.97
CA LEU A 21 -3.70 6.84 -8.95
C LEU A 21 -2.92 8.17 -8.85
N GLY A 22 -1.79 8.33 -9.54
CA GLY A 22 -0.96 9.54 -9.45
C GLY A 22 -1.58 10.80 -10.07
N SER A 23 -2.66 10.63 -10.87
CA SER A 23 -3.42 11.74 -11.46
C SER A 23 -4.32 12.49 -10.45
N TYR A 24 -4.44 12.00 -9.21
CA TYR A 24 -5.28 12.60 -8.16
C TYR A 24 -4.44 13.40 -7.16
N THR A 25 -4.82 14.66 -6.85
CA THR A 25 -4.03 15.57 -6.00
C THR A 25 -3.86 15.09 -4.55
N ASN A 26 -4.80 14.28 -4.06
CA ASN A 26 -4.88 13.88 -2.66
C ASN A 26 -4.31 12.49 -2.40
N VAL A 27 -3.50 11.97 -3.33
CA VAL A 27 -2.87 10.65 -3.24
C VAL A 27 -1.42 10.78 -2.81
N LYS A 28 -1.05 10.07 -1.75
CA LYS A 28 0.34 9.89 -1.33
C LYS A 28 0.69 8.41 -1.38
N ILE A 29 1.68 8.06 -2.19
CA ILE A 29 2.19 6.70 -2.35
C ILE A 29 3.52 6.62 -1.62
N GLN A 30 3.64 5.68 -0.69
CA GLN A 30 4.84 5.49 0.14
C GLN A 30 5.21 4.02 0.22
N THR A 31 6.48 3.71 -0.01
CA THR A 31 7.01 2.37 0.22
C THR A 31 7.14 2.12 1.73
N VAL A 32 6.61 1.00 2.20
CA VAL A 32 6.71 0.57 3.60
C VAL A 32 7.76 -0.52 3.66
N LEU A 33 8.89 -0.22 4.28
CA LEU A 33 9.96 -1.17 4.57
C LEU A 33 9.62 -1.98 5.82
N PRO A 34 9.94 -3.29 5.87
CA PRO A 34 9.76 -4.08 7.08
C PRO A 34 10.66 -3.49 8.17
N SER A 35 10.05 -3.08 9.27
CA SER A 35 10.81 -2.62 10.42
C SER A 35 11.30 -3.85 11.17
N THR A 36 12.62 -4.05 11.29
CA THR A 36 13.20 -5.13 12.12
C THR A 36 13.03 -4.87 13.62
N THR A 37 12.56 -3.68 13.98
CA THR A 37 12.29 -3.28 15.36
C THR A 37 11.03 -3.99 15.86
N GLN A 38 11.19 -5.06 16.65
CA GLN A 38 10.12 -5.55 17.53
C GLN A 38 9.60 -4.37 18.35
N ARG A 39 8.32 -4.04 18.23
CA ARG A 39 7.73 -2.89 18.92
C ARG A 39 7.76 -3.08 20.44
N SER A 40 8.21 -2.05 21.15
CA SER A 40 8.04 -1.90 22.60
C SER A 40 6.55 -1.89 22.98
N LEU A 41 6.19 -2.63 24.04
CA LEU A 41 4.82 -2.91 24.50
C LEU A 41 3.99 -1.69 24.94
N ASP A 42 4.55 -0.48 24.95
CA ASP A 42 3.97 0.69 25.65
C ASP A 42 3.04 1.58 24.81
N LEU A 43 2.87 1.33 23.51
CA LEU A 43 1.98 2.16 22.68
C LEU A 43 0.60 1.51 22.55
N VAL A 44 -0.32 1.89 23.44
CA VAL A 44 -1.76 1.66 23.27
C VAL A 44 -2.22 2.48 22.07
N GLN A 45 -2.41 1.83 20.93
CA GLN A 45 -3.15 2.35 19.79
C GLN A 45 -4.35 1.44 19.56
N ASP A 46 -5.49 2.03 19.19
CA ASP A 46 -6.69 1.35 18.69
C ASP A 46 -6.32 0.29 17.63
N TYR A 47 -6.08 -0.94 18.08
CA TYR A 47 -5.47 -2.00 17.29
C TYR A 47 -6.54 -2.98 16.83
N ASP A 48 -6.64 -3.19 15.53
CA ASP A 48 -7.34 -4.35 14.97
C ASP A 48 -6.48 -5.60 15.24
N PRO A 49 -6.92 -6.54 16.09
CA PRO A 49 -6.13 -7.71 16.50
C PRO A 49 -5.82 -8.69 15.35
N GLN A 50 -6.40 -8.53 14.16
CA GLN A 50 -5.97 -9.28 12.97
C GLN A 50 -4.80 -8.63 12.22
N SER A 51 -4.41 -7.42 12.60
CA SER A 51 -3.40 -6.59 11.91
C SER A 51 -1.98 -6.76 12.49
N SER A 52 -1.74 -7.79 13.30
CA SER A 52 -0.49 -8.10 14.05
C SER A 52 0.80 -8.05 13.22
N ASP A 53 0.71 -8.18 11.89
CA ASP A 53 1.86 -8.29 10.98
C ASP A 53 2.07 -7.09 10.07
N VAL A 54 1.28 -6.01 10.16
CA VAL A 54 1.44 -4.89 9.20
C VAL A 54 2.81 -4.21 9.32
N HIS A 55 3.47 -4.30 10.49
CA HIS A 55 4.81 -3.72 10.72
C HIS A 55 5.94 -4.58 10.17
N THR A 56 5.68 -5.87 9.93
CA THR A 56 6.66 -6.84 9.39
C THR A 56 6.51 -7.01 7.88
N ARG A 57 5.42 -6.50 7.29
CA ARG A 57 5.12 -6.65 5.86
C ARG A 57 5.77 -5.56 5.02
N TYR A 58 6.47 -6.00 3.98
CA TYR A 58 7.01 -5.15 2.92
C TYR A 58 5.92 -4.85 1.88
N GLY A 59 5.81 -3.61 1.41
CA GLY A 59 4.81 -3.27 0.41
C GLY A 59 4.73 -1.77 0.11
N VAL A 60 3.61 -1.37 -0.51
CA VAL A 60 3.31 0.02 -0.85
C VAL A 60 2.03 0.45 -0.15
N ARG A 61 2.06 1.62 0.45
CA ARG A 61 0.93 2.26 1.11
C ARG A 61 0.45 3.42 0.26
N VAL A 62 -0.85 3.48 0.01
CA VAL A 62 -1.51 4.57 -0.69
C VAL A 62 -2.46 5.26 0.27
N ARG A 63 -2.22 6.54 0.53
CA ARG A 63 -3.08 7.38 1.36
C ARG A 63 -3.88 8.33 0.48
N THR A 64 -5.20 8.27 0.58
CA THR A 64 -6.16 9.09 -0.15
C THR A 64 -6.89 10.01 0.83
N GLY A 65 -6.22 11.09 1.26
CA GLY A 65 -6.73 11.99 2.29
C GLY A 65 -7.09 11.30 3.62
N ALA A 66 -8.36 10.89 3.75
CA ALA A 66 -8.94 10.24 4.94
C ALA A 66 -8.88 8.70 4.93
N ARG A 67 -8.50 8.05 3.82
CA ARG A 67 -8.32 6.58 3.77
C ARG A 67 -6.88 6.19 3.49
N GLU A 68 -6.53 5.00 3.94
CA GLU A 68 -5.24 4.37 3.70
C GLU A 68 -5.47 2.96 3.16
N PHE A 69 -4.77 2.62 2.09
CA PHE A 69 -4.78 1.31 1.46
C PHE A 69 -3.35 0.76 1.49
N PHE A 70 -3.20 -0.50 1.91
CA PHE A 70 -1.91 -1.17 1.96
C PHE A 70 -1.87 -2.32 0.95
N PHE A 71 -0.87 -2.28 0.08
CA PHE A 71 -0.61 -3.25 -0.96
C PHE A 71 0.66 -4.04 -0.60
N PRO A 72 0.53 -5.28 -0.10
CA PRO A 72 1.70 -6.08 0.25
C PRO A 72 2.43 -6.57 -1.00
N VAL A 73 3.77 -6.59 -0.94
CA VAL A 73 4.62 -7.09 -2.04
C VAL A 73 4.34 -8.57 -2.34
N SER A 74 3.87 -9.32 -1.34
CA SER A 74 3.54 -10.74 -1.49
C SER A 74 2.47 -10.98 -2.54
N TRP A 75 1.58 -10.01 -2.82
CA TRP A 75 0.61 -10.16 -3.90
C TRP A 75 1.25 -10.17 -5.28
N VAL A 76 2.35 -9.45 -5.49
CA VAL A 76 3.12 -9.52 -6.73
C VAL A 76 3.82 -10.89 -6.81
N HIS A 77 4.43 -11.30 -5.69
CA HIS A 77 5.14 -12.57 -5.58
C HIS A 77 4.25 -13.79 -5.86
N ASP A 78 3.08 -13.82 -5.21
CA ASP A 78 2.08 -14.89 -5.30
C ASP A 78 1.23 -14.78 -6.57
N LYS A 79 1.55 -13.83 -7.47
CA LYS A 79 0.84 -13.55 -8.72
C LYS A 79 -0.65 -13.22 -8.51
N GLN A 80 -0.99 -12.64 -7.37
CA GLN A 80 -2.32 -12.17 -7.00
C GLN A 80 -2.61 -10.79 -7.59
N MET A 81 -2.30 -10.61 -8.89
CA MET A 81 -2.49 -9.34 -9.60
C MET A 81 -3.93 -8.85 -9.57
N GLN A 82 -4.91 -9.78 -9.52
CA GLN A 82 -6.32 -9.46 -9.40
C GLN A 82 -6.63 -8.69 -8.11
N LEU A 83 -6.04 -9.06 -6.97
CA LEU A 83 -6.25 -8.36 -5.69
C LEU A 83 -5.68 -6.94 -5.73
N ILE A 84 -4.51 -6.78 -6.36
CA ILE A 84 -3.88 -5.46 -6.56
C ILE A 84 -4.82 -4.58 -7.39
N GLN A 85 -5.37 -5.11 -8.49
CA GLN A 85 -6.29 -4.38 -9.36
C GLN A 85 -7.61 -4.05 -8.68
N ASP A 86 -8.21 -5.00 -7.94
CA ASP A 86 -9.47 -4.76 -7.23
C ASP A 86 -9.31 -3.69 -6.14
N GLN A 87 -8.24 -3.72 -5.34
CA GLN A 87 -8.01 -2.70 -4.32
C GLN A 87 -7.59 -1.35 -4.92
N ALA A 88 -6.86 -1.34 -6.04
CA ALA A 88 -6.58 -0.11 -6.78
C ALA A 88 -7.85 0.50 -7.36
N ARG A 89 -8.79 -0.33 -7.85
CA ARG A 89 -10.12 0.11 -8.29
C ARG A 89 -10.90 0.72 -7.13
N ASP A 90 -10.97 0.07 -5.97
CA ASP A 90 -11.64 0.61 -4.78
C ASP A 90 -11.05 1.98 -4.37
N ALA A 91 -9.72 2.12 -4.43
CA ALA A 91 -9.05 3.38 -4.15
C ALA A 91 -9.41 4.47 -5.18
N ARG A 92 -9.47 4.11 -6.47
CA ARG A 92 -9.89 5.00 -7.56
C ARG A 92 -11.34 5.45 -7.37
N GLU A 93 -12.28 4.51 -7.18
CA GLU A 93 -13.70 4.80 -7.00
C GLU A 93 -13.93 5.75 -5.81
N TYR A 94 -13.17 5.55 -4.72
CA TYR A 94 -13.21 6.46 -3.57
C TYR A 94 -12.73 7.89 -3.92
N LEU A 95 -11.65 8.01 -4.71
CA LEU A 95 -11.12 9.31 -5.13
C LEU A 95 -12.03 10.02 -6.13
N GLU A 96 -12.67 9.28 -7.04
CA GLU A 96 -13.65 9.80 -8.00
C GLU A 96 -14.92 10.26 -7.29
N TRP A 97 -15.43 9.49 -6.33
CA TRP A 97 -16.56 9.92 -5.49
C TRP A 97 -16.27 11.21 -4.71
N LYS A 98 -15.00 11.44 -4.33
CA LYS A 98 -14.56 12.68 -3.68
C LYS A 98 -14.29 13.86 -4.63
N GLY A 99 -14.41 13.67 -5.95
CA GLY A 99 -14.23 14.74 -6.94
C GLY A 99 -12.79 15.25 -7.06
N GLY A 100 -11.79 14.41 -6.78
CA GLY A 100 -10.38 14.83 -6.64
C GLY A 100 -9.53 14.79 -7.92
N LYS A 101 -10.11 14.71 -9.13
CA LYS A 101 -9.34 14.77 -10.38
C LYS A 101 -8.79 16.19 -10.57
N ILE A 102 -7.49 16.29 -10.84
CA ILE A 102 -6.88 17.54 -11.32
C ILE A 102 -7.28 17.65 -12.80
N ASP A 103 -7.92 18.76 -13.17
CA ASP A 103 -8.14 19.15 -14.57
C ASP A 103 -6.83 19.65 -15.20
#